data_AF-A0A653B0E1-F1
#
_entry.id   AF-A0A653B0E1-F1
#
_cell.length_a   1.000
_cell.length_b   1.000
_cell.length_c   1.000
_cell.angle_alpha   90.00
_cell.angle_beta   90.00
_cell.angle_gamma   90.00
#
_symmetry.space_group_name_H-M   'P 1'
#
loop_
_entity.id
_entity.type
_entity.pdbx_description
1 polymer ?
#
loop_
_entity_poly.entity_id
_entity_poly.type
_entity_poly.pdbx_seq_one_letter_code
_entity_poly.pdbx_strand_id
1 'polypeptide(L)'
;MTAIATRAARTSSAVAVVQKRPGPIAVRQKAPRAVIAAGLRGPKGESGQVLPPIAFAYGDASPRLLHVLSDSSLLVSVQLIVATPFDGEDAALRIRTQAGAVLLDSDQVAPDYPATYESTPGASLAAGTGIYLEITPGAGATAGSGFVVLNLN
;
A
#
# COMPACT_ATOMS: atom_id res chain seq x y z
N MET A 1 -80.93 -36.20 4.61
CA MET A 1 -80.95 -34.72 4.70
C MET A 1 -80.12 -34.18 3.54
N THR A 2 -80.80 -33.82 2.44
CA THR A 2 -81.05 -32.43 2.00
C THR A 2 -79.93 -31.99 1.04
N ALA A 3 -80.01 -32.20 -0.28
CA ALA A 3 -80.88 -31.63 -1.34
C ALA A 3 -80.21 -30.46 -2.09
N ILE A 4 -80.63 -30.29 -3.36
CA ILE A 4 -80.52 -29.09 -4.22
C ILE A 4 -79.21 -29.05 -5.03
N ALA A 5 -79.12 -29.61 -6.25
CA ALA A 5 -79.71 -29.18 -7.53
C ALA A 5 -79.30 -27.75 -7.94
N THR A 6 -78.64 -27.56 -9.10
CA THR A 6 -78.90 -26.45 -10.03
C THR A 6 -78.21 -26.68 -11.39
N ARG A 7 -79.07 -26.70 -12.42
CA ARG A 7 -78.95 -26.41 -13.87
C ARG A 7 -77.85 -25.39 -14.26
N ALA A 8 -77.42 -25.20 -15.50
CA ALA A 8 -77.77 -25.68 -16.84
C ALA A 8 -76.72 -25.14 -17.84
N ALA A 9 -76.85 -25.59 -19.10
CA ALA A 9 -76.50 -24.88 -20.34
C ALA A 9 -75.01 -24.92 -20.73
N ARG A 10 -74.62 -24.94 -22.00
CA ARG A 10 -75.26 -25.15 -23.32
C ARG A 10 -74.07 -25.24 -24.30
N THR A 11 -74.32 -25.85 -25.44
CA THR A 11 -73.68 -25.60 -26.75
C THR A 11 -72.16 -25.67 -26.87
N SER A 12 -71.70 -26.53 -27.78
CA SER A 12 -71.05 -26.10 -29.04
C SER A 12 -70.20 -27.25 -29.57
N SER A 13 -70.69 -27.94 -30.60
CA SER A 13 -69.88 -28.88 -31.38
C SER A 13 -68.92 -28.08 -32.25
N ALA A 14 -67.62 -28.22 -31.98
CA ALA A 14 -66.56 -27.71 -32.84
C ALA A 14 -65.73 -28.89 -33.39
N VAL A 15 -65.84 -29.03 -34.71
CA VAL A 15 -64.90 -29.58 -35.71
C VAL A 15 -63.60 -30.17 -35.16
N ALA A 16 -63.43 -31.48 -35.34
CA ALA A 16 -62.18 -32.18 -35.04
C ALA A 16 -61.16 -31.98 -36.16
N VAL A 17 -60.10 -31.22 -35.86
CA VAL A 17 -58.88 -31.11 -36.70
C VAL A 17 -57.91 -32.20 -36.25
N VAL A 18 -57.63 -33.15 -37.14
CA VAL A 18 -56.65 -34.22 -36.92
C VAL A 18 -55.25 -33.62 -36.97
N GLN A 19 -54.66 -33.36 -35.81
CA GLN A 19 -53.27 -32.89 -35.67
C GLN A 19 -52.29 -34.06 -35.73
N LYS A 20 -51.43 -34.02 -36.75
CA LYS A 20 -50.29 -34.92 -36.97
C LYS A 20 -49.27 -34.71 -35.84
N ARG A 21 -48.99 -35.75 -35.04
CA ARG A 21 -48.06 -35.71 -33.90
C ARG A 21 -46.59 -35.59 -34.37
N PRO A 22 -45.84 -34.55 -33.98
CA PRO A 22 -44.39 -34.57 -34.05
C PRO A 22 -43.82 -35.32 -32.82
N GLY A 23 -42.89 -36.25 -33.07
CA GLY A 23 -42.19 -36.98 -32.00
C GLY A 23 -41.26 -36.08 -31.16
N PRO A 24 -40.86 -36.50 -29.96
CA PRO A 24 -40.06 -35.68 -29.07
C PRO A 24 -38.63 -35.48 -29.59
N ILE A 25 -38.21 -34.21 -29.70
CA ILE A 25 -36.82 -33.82 -29.93
C ILE A 25 -36.11 -33.83 -28.58
N ALA A 26 -35.17 -34.75 -28.38
CA ALA A 26 -34.36 -34.80 -27.17
C ALA A 26 -33.25 -33.73 -27.22
N VAL A 27 -33.38 -32.67 -26.43
CA VAL A 27 -32.36 -31.63 -26.27
C VAL A 27 -31.38 -32.07 -25.17
N ARG A 28 -30.13 -32.36 -25.51
CA ARG A 28 -29.05 -32.55 -24.52
C ARG A 28 -28.70 -31.20 -23.89
N GLN A 29 -29.27 -30.90 -22.72
CA GLN A 29 -28.84 -29.77 -21.91
C GLN A 29 -27.44 -30.04 -21.33
N LYS A 30 -26.46 -29.26 -21.80
CA LYS A 30 -25.10 -29.20 -21.24
C LYS A 30 -25.19 -28.50 -19.88
N ALA A 31 -24.73 -29.17 -18.82
CA ALA A 31 -24.75 -28.62 -17.46
C ALA A 31 -24.05 -27.25 -17.39
N PRO A 32 -24.60 -26.26 -16.67
CA PRO A 32 -23.95 -24.96 -16.50
C PRO A 32 -22.66 -25.12 -15.69
N ARG A 33 -21.56 -24.55 -16.19
CA ARG A 33 -20.29 -24.45 -15.45
C ARG A 33 -20.53 -23.57 -14.22
N ALA A 34 -20.21 -24.09 -13.04
CA ALA A 34 -20.21 -23.30 -11.81
C ALA A 34 -19.17 -22.17 -11.95
N VAL A 35 -19.65 -20.93 -11.92
CA VAL A 35 -18.79 -19.74 -11.81
C VAL A 35 -18.41 -19.63 -10.35
N ILE A 36 -17.17 -19.96 -10.01
CA ILE A 36 -16.62 -19.71 -8.67
C ILE A 36 -16.45 -18.19 -8.58
N ALA A 37 -17.30 -17.55 -7.77
CA ALA A 37 -17.21 -16.12 -7.53
C ALA A 37 -15.84 -15.80 -6.94
N ALA A 38 -15.09 -14.91 -7.61
CA ALA A 38 -13.86 -14.37 -7.06
C ALA A 38 -14.17 -13.73 -5.69
N GLY A 39 -13.39 -14.05 -4.66
CA GLY A 39 -13.57 -13.51 -3.32
C GLY A 39 -13.60 -11.99 -3.33
N LEU A 40 -14.33 -11.40 -2.39
CA LEU A 40 -14.42 -9.95 -2.24
C LEU A 40 -13.01 -9.37 -2.09
N ARG A 41 -12.67 -8.36 -2.89
CA ARG A 41 -11.43 -7.60 -2.72
C ARG A 41 -11.45 -7.00 -1.32
N GLY A 42 -10.36 -7.18 -0.57
CA GLY A 42 -10.21 -6.58 0.76
C GLY A 42 -10.33 -5.05 0.74
N PRO A 43 -10.52 -4.42 1.90
CA PRO A 43 -10.60 -2.96 2.00
C PRO A 43 -9.33 -2.30 1.45
N LYS A 44 -9.47 -1.07 0.95
CA LYS A 44 -8.33 -0.24 0.56
C LYS A 44 -7.46 0.00 1.81
N GLY A 45 -6.16 -0.26 1.70
CA GLY A 45 -5.21 0.00 2.79
C GLY A 45 -5.18 1.48 3.19
N GLU A 46 -4.66 1.76 4.39
CA GLU A 46 -4.41 3.12 4.85
C GLU A 46 -3.48 3.86 3.87
N SER A 47 -3.68 5.16 3.73
CA SER A 47 -2.87 5.97 2.82
C SER A 47 -1.61 6.37 3.56
N GLY A 48 -0.46 5.81 3.18
CA GLY A 48 0.83 6.17 3.77
C GLY A 48 1.06 7.68 3.72
N GLN A 49 1.58 8.23 4.80
CA GLN A 49 1.98 9.63 4.91
C GLN A 49 3.43 9.78 4.45
N VAL A 50 3.61 10.35 3.25
CA VAL A 50 4.93 10.80 2.79
C VAL A 50 5.16 12.20 3.34
N LEU A 51 6.18 12.36 4.17
CA LEU A 51 6.60 13.67 4.67
C LEU A 51 7.29 14.47 3.56
N PRO A 52 7.18 15.81 3.54
CA PRO A 52 7.95 16.63 2.61
C PRO A 52 9.46 16.40 2.83
N PRO A 53 10.29 16.50 1.77
CA PRO A 53 11.73 16.33 1.90
C PRO A 53 12.34 17.29 2.93
N ILE A 54 13.17 16.77 3.83
CA ILE A 54 13.82 17.51 4.91
C ILE A 54 15.25 17.82 4.48
N ALA A 55 15.53 19.09 4.16
CA ALA A 55 16.86 19.53 3.71
C ALA A 55 17.88 19.53 4.84
N PHE A 56 19.15 19.16 4.58
CA PHE A 56 20.28 19.26 5.50
C PHE A 56 21.57 19.76 4.82
N ALA A 57 22.53 20.24 5.61
CA ALA A 57 23.79 20.81 5.17
C ALA A 57 24.94 20.59 6.17
N TYR A 58 26.18 20.77 5.70
CA TYR A 58 27.44 20.61 6.44
C TYR A 58 27.50 21.33 7.80
N GLY A 59 26.91 22.53 7.89
CA GLY A 59 26.94 23.34 9.11
C GLY A 59 25.84 23.01 10.13
N ASP A 60 24.97 22.04 9.86
CA ASP A 60 23.89 21.69 10.78
C ASP A 60 24.43 21.00 12.04
N ALA A 61 23.78 21.28 13.17
CA ALA A 61 24.10 20.62 14.43
C ALA A 61 23.87 19.10 14.32
N SER A 62 24.85 18.31 14.76
CA SER A 62 24.79 16.85 14.80
C SER A 62 24.67 16.36 16.26
N PRO A 63 23.72 15.47 16.59
CA PRO A 63 22.67 14.92 15.73
C PRO A 63 21.56 15.94 15.43
N ARG A 64 21.10 15.97 14.18
CA ARG A 64 20.01 16.82 13.71
C ARG A 64 18.67 16.12 13.84
N LEU A 65 17.69 16.74 14.50
CA LEU A 65 16.31 16.23 14.51
C LEU A 65 15.68 16.40 13.12
N LEU A 66 15.18 15.30 12.56
CA LEU A 66 14.47 15.28 11.29
C LEU A 66 12.95 15.38 11.50
N HIS A 67 12.43 14.52 12.37
CA HIS A 67 10.99 14.42 12.62
C HIS A 67 10.71 13.83 14.00
N VAL A 68 9.58 14.19 14.59
CA VAL A 68 9.02 13.55 15.79
C VAL A 68 7.66 13.02 15.43
N LEU A 69 7.43 11.72 15.64
CA LEU A 69 6.15 11.10 15.35
C LEU A 69 5.07 11.65 16.28
N SER A 70 3.95 12.11 15.73
CA SER A 70 2.78 12.52 16.53
C SER A 70 1.99 11.32 17.06
N ASP A 71 1.91 10.26 16.26
CA ASP A 71 1.20 9.02 16.54
C ASP A 71 2.13 7.82 16.29
N SER A 72 1.73 6.63 16.73
CA SER A 72 2.47 5.41 16.40
C SER A 72 2.32 5.10 14.91
N SER A 73 3.42 4.87 14.20
CA SER A 73 3.42 4.63 12.75
C SER A 73 4.47 3.60 12.36
N LEU A 74 4.29 2.99 11.19
CA LEU A 74 5.26 2.11 10.56
C LEU A 74 6.19 2.93 9.66
N LEU A 75 7.49 2.94 9.94
CA LEU A 75 8.48 3.49 9.04
C LEU A 75 8.79 2.49 7.93
N VAL A 76 8.23 2.74 6.75
CA VAL A 76 8.33 1.87 5.57
C VAL A 76 9.70 2.03 4.90
N SER A 77 10.10 3.25 4.62
CA SER A 77 11.41 3.55 4.02
C SER A 77 11.99 4.89 4.47
N VAL A 78 13.31 4.96 4.39
CA VAL A 78 14.13 6.15 4.59
C VAL A 78 14.99 6.32 3.36
N GLN A 79 14.88 7.47 2.71
CA GLN A 79 15.76 7.84 1.61
C GLN A 79 16.63 9.02 2.02
N LEU A 80 17.93 8.89 1.80
CA LEU A 80 18.92 9.94 1.99
C LEU A 80 19.48 10.30 0.62
N ILE A 81 19.33 11.56 0.23
CA ILE A 81 19.79 12.09 -1.05
C ILE A 81 20.93 13.05 -0.75
N VAL A 82 22.14 12.71 -1.19
CA VAL A 82 23.30 13.60 -1.16
C VAL A 82 23.27 14.44 -2.44
N ALA A 83 23.07 15.75 -2.29
CA ALA A 83 23.03 16.70 -3.40
C ALA A 83 24.41 17.36 -3.62
N THR A 84 25.05 17.80 -2.54
CA THR A 84 26.45 18.23 -2.53
C THR A 84 27.24 17.26 -1.64
N PRO A 85 28.33 16.67 -2.13
CA PRO A 85 29.14 15.73 -1.35
C PRO A 85 29.73 16.33 -0.07
N PHE A 86 29.96 15.47 0.91
CA PHE A 86 30.77 15.74 2.09
C PHE A 86 32.17 15.16 1.80
N ASP A 87 33.00 15.95 1.13
CA ASP A 87 34.35 15.53 0.73
C ASP A 87 35.25 15.29 1.95
N GLY A 88 36.12 14.27 1.90
CA GLY A 88 37.15 14.06 2.92
C GLY A 88 37.10 12.68 3.58
N GLU A 89 38.20 12.33 4.23
CA GLU A 89 38.35 11.06 4.94
C GLU A 89 37.36 11.00 6.12
N ASP A 90 36.82 9.81 6.40
CA ASP A 90 35.87 9.53 7.49
C ASP A 90 34.51 10.26 7.41
N ALA A 91 34.14 10.80 6.24
CA ALA A 91 32.80 11.35 6.04
C ALA A 91 31.74 10.25 6.24
N ALA A 92 30.74 10.53 7.09
CA ALA A 92 29.68 9.56 7.39
C ALA A 92 28.33 10.26 7.63
N LEU A 93 27.27 9.67 7.08
CA LEU A 93 25.88 10.05 7.33
C LEU A 93 25.12 8.83 7.83
N ARG A 94 24.40 8.96 8.95
CA ARG A 94 23.61 7.87 9.54
C ARG A 94 22.26 8.39 10.02
N ILE A 95 21.20 7.60 9.87
CA ILE A 95 19.87 7.94 10.40
C ILE A 95 19.49 6.94 11.48
N ARG A 96 19.05 7.44 12.64
CA ARG A 96 18.65 6.62 13.79
C ARG A 96 17.46 7.19 14.53
N THR A 97 16.81 6.37 15.34
CA THR A 97 15.80 6.83 16.30
C THR A 97 16.45 7.43 17.55
N GLN A 98 15.68 8.16 18.34
CA GLN A 98 16.09 8.67 19.65
C GLN A 98 16.59 7.57 20.60
N ALA A 99 15.99 6.38 20.49
CA ALA A 99 16.37 5.21 21.28
C ALA A 99 17.64 4.51 20.74
N GLY A 100 18.22 5.00 19.64
CA GLY A 100 19.45 4.47 19.04
C GLY A 100 19.24 3.36 18.01
N ALA A 101 18.00 3.04 17.62
CA ALA A 101 17.77 2.07 16.55
C ALA A 101 18.22 2.65 15.20
N VAL A 102 19.11 1.94 14.50
CA VAL A 102 19.64 2.38 13.21
C VAL A 102 18.59 2.14 12.12
N LEU A 103 18.32 3.18 11.32
CA LEU A 103 17.34 3.15 10.23
C LEU A 103 18.02 3.14 8.86
N LEU A 104 19.14 3.87 8.74
CA LEU A 104 20.07 3.84 7.62
C LEU A 104 21.47 4.00 8.20
N ASP A 105 22.33 3.01 7.98
CA ASP A 105 23.67 2.99 8.56
C ASP A 105 24.69 3.71 7.64
N SER A 106 25.76 4.26 8.22
CA SER A 106 26.83 4.96 7.52
C SER A 106 27.66 4.06 6.61
N ASP A 107 27.73 2.75 6.87
CA ASP A 107 28.38 1.80 5.97
C ASP A 107 27.59 1.58 4.66
N GLN A 108 26.31 1.96 4.63
CA GLN A 108 25.44 1.91 3.45
C GLN A 108 25.44 3.21 2.65
N VAL A 109 26.11 4.26 3.16
CA VAL A 109 26.08 5.61 2.60
C VAL A 109 27.50 6.06 2.33
N ALA A 110 27.77 6.43 1.08
CA ALA A 110 29.04 7.02 0.69
C ALA A 110 28.82 8.51 0.38
N PRO A 111 29.10 9.41 1.34
CA PRO A 111 28.69 10.80 1.23
C PRO A 111 29.63 11.65 0.35
N ASP A 112 30.70 11.06 -0.16
CA ASP A 112 31.73 11.64 -1.04
C ASP A 112 31.26 11.81 -2.49
N TYR A 113 30.07 11.32 -2.85
CA TYR A 113 29.47 11.57 -4.16
C TYR A 113 27.97 11.86 -4.10
N PRO A 114 27.43 12.61 -5.07
CA PRO A 114 26.00 12.83 -5.17
C PRO A 114 25.30 11.52 -5.52
N ALA A 115 24.42 11.05 -4.64
CA ALA A 115 23.69 9.80 -4.81
C ALA A 115 22.44 9.76 -3.93
N THR A 116 21.56 8.81 -4.24
CA THR A 116 20.41 8.47 -3.41
C THR A 116 20.63 7.11 -2.77
N TYR A 117 20.46 7.07 -1.46
CA TYR A 117 20.54 5.89 -0.62
C TYR A 117 19.16 5.61 -0.04
N GLU A 118 18.77 4.34 0.02
CA GLU A 118 17.47 3.95 0.55
C GLU A 118 17.63 2.74 1.47
N SER A 119 16.87 2.77 2.57
CA SER A 119 16.70 1.66 3.49
C SER A 119 15.21 1.45 3.76
N THR A 120 14.80 0.20 3.94
CA THR A 120 13.42 -0.22 4.24
C THR A 120 13.35 -0.91 5.61
N PRO A 121 13.53 -0.16 6.71
CA PRO A 121 13.66 -0.76 8.04
C PRO A 121 12.39 -1.49 8.48
N GLY A 122 11.20 -1.11 7.98
CA GLY A 122 9.94 -1.73 8.36
C GLY A 122 9.66 -1.66 9.87
N ALA A 123 10.15 -0.59 10.52
CA ALA A 123 10.16 -0.47 11.97
C ALA A 123 8.87 0.19 12.46
N SER A 124 8.19 -0.44 13.42
CA SER A 124 7.08 0.20 14.14
C SER A 124 7.64 1.15 15.19
N LEU A 125 7.29 2.43 15.07
CA LEU A 125 7.76 3.50 15.95
C LEU A 125 6.58 4.01 16.79
N ALA A 126 6.84 4.23 18.07
CA ALA A 126 5.83 4.77 18.98
C ALA A 126 5.67 6.29 18.77
N ALA A 127 4.49 6.82 19.11
CA ALA A 127 4.26 8.25 19.24
C ALA A 127 5.33 8.91 20.13
N GLY A 128 5.77 10.11 19.74
CA GLY A 128 6.84 10.87 20.41
C GLY A 128 8.26 10.41 20.06
N THR A 129 8.44 9.35 19.27
CA THR A 129 9.78 8.92 18.85
C THR A 129 10.39 9.96 17.90
N GLY A 130 11.54 10.51 18.28
CA GLY A 130 12.35 11.34 17.38
C GLY A 130 13.20 10.51 16.41
N ILE A 131 13.31 10.98 15.17
CA ILE A 131 14.22 10.46 14.14
C ILE A 131 15.30 11.52 13.90
N TYR A 132 16.56 11.09 13.92
CA TYR A 132 17.73 11.96 13.87
C TYR A 132 18.66 11.57 12.72
N LEU A 133 19.26 12.58 12.11
CA LEU A 133 20.39 12.46 11.19
C LEU A 133 21.68 12.78 11.95
N GLU A 134 22.62 11.86 11.92
CA GLU A 134 23.98 12.09 12.37
C GLU A 134 24.84 12.44 11.16
N ILE A 135 25.50 13.58 11.26
CA ILE A 135 26.42 14.09 10.25
C ILE A 135 27.82 14.07 10.87
N THR A 136 28.72 13.33 10.26
CA THR A 136 30.16 13.41 10.50
C THR A 136 30.78 13.91 9.21
N PRO A 137 31.12 15.20 9.12
CA PRO A 137 31.79 15.70 7.93
C PRO A 137 33.19 15.12 7.79
N GLY A 138 33.61 14.87 6.55
CA GLY A 138 34.96 14.38 6.28
C GLY A 138 36.04 15.39 6.67
N ALA A 139 37.25 14.90 6.94
CA ALA A 139 38.39 15.76 7.22
C ALA A 139 38.66 16.69 6.03
N GLY A 140 38.57 18.01 6.26
CA GLY A 140 38.75 19.03 5.23
C GLY A 140 37.49 19.36 4.42
N ALA A 141 36.34 18.73 4.70
CA ALA A 141 35.06 19.13 4.14
C ALA A 141 34.79 20.62 4.41
N THR A 142 34.34 21.35 3.39
CA THR A 142 33.87 22.74 3.51
C THR A 142 32.45 22.93 2.99
N ALA A 143 31.87 21.85 2.45
CA ALA A 143 30.55 21.80 1.87
C ALA A 143 29.92 20.42 2.14
N GLY A 144 28.64 20.33 1.81
CA GLY A 144 27.83 19.13 2.01
C GLY A 144 26.38 19.52 2.15
N SER A 145 25.49 18.90 1.39
CA SER A 145 24.06 19.14 1.51
C SER A 145 23.23 18.03 0.89
N GLY A 146 21.99 17.92 1.32
CA GLY A 146 21.09 16.87 0.85
C GLY A 146 19.69 16.99 1.37
N PHE A 147 18.91 15.93 1.15
CA PHE A 147 17.54 15.81 1.62
C PHE A 147 17.31 14.43 2.22
N VAL A 148 16.46 14.35 3.23
CA VAL A 148 15.93 13.10 3.75
C VAL A 148 14.44 13.01 3.46
N VAL A 149 14.00 11.88 2.95
CA VAL A 149 12.59 11.54 2.75
C VAL A 149 12.24 10.38 3.67
N LEU A 150 11.20 10.56 4.47
CA LEU A 150 10.67 9.55 5.38
C LEU A 150 9.30 9.13 4.89
N ASN A 151 9.12 7.82 4.67
CA ASN A 151 7.85 7.23 4.27
C ASN A 151 7.24 6.50 5.47
N LEU A 152 6.21 7.10 6.06
CA LEU A 152 5.49 6.58 7.22
C LEU A 152 4.13 6.03 6.77
N ASN A 153 3.66 4.97 7.42
CA ASN A 153 2.33 4.41 7.22
C ASN A 153 1.59 4.25 8.53
#